data_AF-A0A1X6WM80-F1
#
_entry.id   AF-A0A1X6WM80-F1
#
_cell.length_a   1.000
_cell.length_b   1.000
_cell.length_c   1.000
_cell.angle_alpha   90.00
_cell.angle_beta   90.00
_cell.angle_gamma   90.00
#
_symmetry.space_group_name_H-M   'P 1'
#
loop_
_entity.id
_entity.type
_entity.pdbx_description
1 polymer ?
#
loop_
_entity_poly.entity_id
_entity_poly.type
_entity_poly.pdbx_seq_one_letter_code
_entity_poly.pdbx_strand_id
1 'polypeptide(L)'
;MDECENLLSEEEELELAELQKKHNGKKYIEFGLVFIILLSVVILSWGIINYAPFNYKIEGVWTEAESSTYKIENNNEKTRFEIRKIQNNPNLTLVFEGVLRPVGVNRYKTKNVQPSLEVNKKGVSNEMIEELKKIKFYQLKSDDSEKMVLNYTEEAKKEAFPNNQLEKMFYYELVPSNKKNGESQLKLRNKTFAKETILFNK
;
A
#
# COMPACT_ATOMS: atom_id res chain seq x y z
N MET A 1 61.92 43.52 44.01
CA MET A 1 61.19 42.52 43.20
C MET A 1 59.88 43.20 42.90
N ASP A 2 59.81 43.81 41.71
CA ASP A 2 58.64 44.53 41.23
C ASP A 2 57.54 43.53 40.90
N GLU A 3 56.46 43.54 41.68
CA GLU A 3 55.17 42.99 41.23
C GLU A 3 54.45 44.14 40.51
N CYS A 4 54.64 44.24 39.19
CA CYS A 4 53.73 44.99 38.33
C CYS A 4 52.40 44.23 38.30
N GLU A 5 51.53 44.54 39.25
CA GLU A 5 50.14 44.09 39.28
C GLU A 5 49.42 44.79 38.12
N ASN A 6 49.26 44.05 37.04
CA ASN A 6 48.59 44.50 35.82
C ASN A 6 47.07 44.46 36.07
N LEU A 7 46.58 45.39 36.89
CA LEU A 7 45.16 45.63 37.11
C LEU A 7 44.61 46.29 35.85
N LEU A 8 43.84 45.54 35.06
CA LEU A 8 43.03 46.11 34.00
C LEU A 8 42.19 47.24 34.60
N SER A 9 42.06 48.35 33.88
CA SER A 9 41.14 49.39 34.31
C SER A 9 39.70 48.86 34.31
N GLU A 10 38.84 49.37 35.19
CA GLU A 10 37.43 48.95 35.25
C GLU A 10 36.71 49.05 33.89
N GLU A 11 37.15 49.97 33.02
CA GLU A 11 36.66 50.11 31.65
C GLU A 11 37.07 48.93 30.75
N GLU A 12 38.30 48.44 30.86
CA GLU A 12 38.79 47.28 30.09
C GLU A 12 38.14 45.97 30.56
N GLU A 13 37.85 45.83 31.86
CA GLU A 13 37.11 44.67 32.38
C GLU A 13 35.66 44.64 31.88
N LEU A 14 35.00 45.80 31.81
CA LEU A 14 33.65 45.94 31.23
C LEU A 14 33.64 45.62 29.73
N GLU A 15 34.63 46.09 28.98
CA GLU A 15 34.74 45.83 27.54
C GLU A 15 34.99 44.33 27.25
N LEU A 16 35.82 43.66 28.05
CA LEU A 16 36.03 42.21 27.98
C LEU A 16 34.77 41.42 28.33
N ALA A 17 34.01 41.83 29.34
CA ALA A 17 32.76 41.18 29.72
C ALA A 17 31.69 41.30 28.62
N GLU A 18 31.59 42.46 27.95
CA GLU A 18 30.68 42.65 26.81
C GLU A 18 31.10 41.84 25.59
N LEU A 19 32.40 41.79 25.27
CA LEU A 19 32.93 40.97 24.18
C LEU A 19 32.70 39.47 24.43
N GLN A 20 32.91 38.98 25.66
CA GLN A 20 32.61 37.60 26.05
C GLN A 20 31.11 37.28 25.95
N LYS A 21 30.23 38.19 26.39
CA LYS A 21 28.77 38.02 26.30
C LYS A 21 28.29 37.97 24.84
N LYS A 22 28.85 38.81 23.96
CA LYS A 22 28.55 38.83 22.52
C LYS A 22 29.06 37.56 21.80
N HIS A 23 30.26 37.10 22.17
CA HIS A 23 30.86 35.88 21.61
C HIS A 23 30.10 34.62 22.06
N ASN A 24 29.69 34.55 23.32
CA ASN A 24 28.88 33.45 23.84
C ASN A 24 27.47 33.46 23.22
N GLY A 25 26.85 34.63 23.03
CA GLY A 25 25.58 34.77 22.32
C GLY A 25 25.61 34.20 20.90
N LYS A 26 26.71 34.41 20.16
CA LYS A 26 26.91 33.82 18.83
C LYS A 26 27.00 32.28 18.88
N LYS A 27 27.71 31.72 19.87
CA LYS A 27 27.82 30.26 20.06
C LYS A 27 26.47 29.60 20.41
N TYR A 28 25.62 30.26 21.20
CA TYR A 28 24.28 29.75 21.50
C TYR A 28 23.37 29.77 20.27
N ILE A 29 23.50 30.78 19.40
CA ILE A 29 22.76 30.86 18.13
C ILE A 29 23.24 29.78 17.15
N GLU A 30 24.56 29.59 17.02
CA GLU A 30 25.15 28.53 16.19
C GLU A 30 24.73 27.14 16.67
N PHE A 31 24.76 26.89 17.99
CA PHE A 31 24.30 25.64 18.58
C PHE A 31 22.79 25.42 18.38
N GLY A 32 21.98 26.47 18.54
CA GLY A 32 20.54 26.43 18.28
C GLY A 32 20.21 26.09 16.82
N LEU A 33 20.94 26.68 15.87
CA LEU A 33 20.82 26.38 14.44
C LEU A 33 21.17 24.93 14.13
N VAL A 34 22.30 24.43 14.65
CA VAL A 34 22.71 23.03 14.48
C VAL A 34 21.67 22.07 15.07
N PHE A 35 21.10 22.39 16.23
CA PHE A 35 20.05 21.59 16.85
C PHE A 35 18.76 21.56 16.03
N ILE A 36 18.32 22.71 15.49
CA ILE A 36 17.14 22.78 14.61
C ILE A 36 17.36 21.99 13.32
N ILE A 37 18.55 22.05 12.72
CA ILE A 37 18.91 21.27 11.53
C ILE A 37 18.88 19.77 11.85
N LEU A 38 19.47 19.35 12.97
CA LEU A 38 19.41 17.95 13.42
C LEU A 38 17.98 17.48 13.64
N LEU A 39 17.16 18.28 14.33
CA LEU A 39 15.76 17.95 14.60
C LEU A 39 14.95 17.85 13.30
N SER A 40 15.16 18.76 12.35
CA SER A 40 14.48 18.74 11.06
C SER A 40 14.92 17.56 10.20
N VAL A 41 16.20 17.16 10.22
CA VAL A 41 16.65 15.90 9.57
C VAL A 41 15.98 14.69 10.20
N VAL A 42 15.83 14.62 11.52
CA VAL A 42 15.12 13.52 12.19
C VAL A 42 13.64 13.50 11.80
N ILE A 43 12.96 14.64 11.82
CA ILE A 43 11.53 14.75 11.44
C ILE A 43 11.33 14.38 9.96
N LEU A 44 12.18 14.87 9.06
CA LEU A 44 12.11 14.56 7.63
C LEU A 44 12.42 13.09 7.36
N SER A 45 13.42 12.52 8.03
CA SER A 45 13.74 11.09 7.91
C SER A 45 12.61 10.22 8.44
N TRP A 46 11.99 10.61 9.56
CA TRP A 46 10.83 9.92 10.13
C TRP A 46 9.62 10.02 9.19
N GLY A 47 9.41 11.19 8.59
CA GLY A 47 8.38 11.42 7.58
C GLY A 47 8.56 10.53 6.36
N ILE A 48 9.77 10.47 5.79
CA ILE A 48 10.09 9.67 4.59
C ILE A 48 9.99 8.17 4.87
N ILE A 49 10.48 7.68 6.01
CA ILE A 49 10.39 6.24 6.36
C ILE A 49 8.94 5.80 6.58
N ASN A 50 8.08 6.67 7.11
CA ASN A 50 6.64 6.38 7.25
C ASN A 50 5.83 6.71 5.99
N TYR A 51 6.40 7.41 5.01
CA TYR A 51 5.78 7.60 3.68
C TYR A 51 6.29 6.61 2.63
N ALA A 52 7.40 5.93 2.89
CA ALA A 52 7.91 4.85 2.05
C ALA A 52 6.78 3.81 1.91
N PRO A 53 6.41 3.40 0.68
CA PRO A 53 5.15 2.72 0.48
C PRO A 53 5.17 1.38 1.21
N PHE A 54 4.39 1.31 2.30
CA PHE A 54 4.17 0.11 3.12
C PHE A 54 3.79 -1.13 2.29
N ASN A 55 3.43 -0.96 1.02
CA ASN A 55 2.99 -2.00 0.10
C ASN A 55 4.11 -2.99 -0.31
N TYR A 56 5.40 -2.65 -0.19
CA TYR A 56 6.49 -3.58 -0.53
C TYR A 56 6.41 -4.93 0.22
N LYS A 57 5.85 -4.93 1.45
CA LYS A 57 5.70 -6.14 2.25
C LYS A 57 4.73 -7.16 1.65
N ILE A 58 3.73 -6.70 0.90
CA ILE A 58 2.70 -7.54 0.30
C ILE A 58 2.83 -7.63 -1.22
N GLU A 59 3.85 -7.02 -1.79
CA GLU A 59 4.14 -7.07 -3.22
C GLU A 59 4.45 -8.50 -3.68
N GLY A 60 4.09 -8.82 -4.92
CA GLY A 60 4.27 -10.12 -5.54
C GLY A 60 2.97 -10.84 -5.83
N VAL A 61 3.10 -12.09 -6.26
CA VAL A 61 1.99 -12.98 -6.55
C VAL A 61 1.77 -13.89 -5.35
N TRP A 62 0.52 -13.99 -4.92
CA TRP A 62 0.10 -14.83 -3.83
C TRP A 62 -0.98 -15.78 -4.34
N THR A 63 -0.80 -17.07 -4.10
CA THR A 63 -1.76 -18.10 -4.53
C THR A 63 -2.35 -18.78 -3.32
N GLU A 64 -3.65 -19.06 -3.37
CA GLU A 64 -4.31 -19.82 -2.31
C GLU A 64 -3.63 -21.19 -2.14
N ALA A 65 -3.30 -21.52 -0.90
CA ALA A 65 -2.54 -22.72 -0.55
C ALA A 65 -3.26 -24.04 -0.89
N GLU A 66 -4.60 -24.06 -0.86
CA GLU A 66 -5.39 -25.29 -0.98
C GLU A 66 -5.77 -25.63 -2.42
N SER A 67 -6.36 -24.68 -3.17
CA SER A 67 -7.02 -25.01 -4.44
C SER A 67 -6.52 -24.21 -5.64
N SER A 68 -5.66 -23.21 -5.43
CA SER A 68 -5.23 -22.25 -6.46
C SER A 68 -6.40 -21.55 -7.19
N THR A 69 -7.60 -21.56 -6.61
CA THR A 69 -8.79 -20.88 -7.14
C THR A 69 -8.63 -19.37 -7.04
N TYR A 70 -8.02 -18.91 -5.94
CA TYR A 70 -7.77 -17.51 -5.71
C TYR A 70 -6.32 -17.16 -5.93
N LYS A 71 -6.09 -16.03 -6.60
CA LYS A 71 -4.77 -15.41 -6.76
C LYS A 71 -4.85 -13.93 -6.43
N ILE A 72 -3.84 -13.41 -5.74
CA ILE A 72 -3.63 -11.98 -5.53
C ILE A 72 -2.34 -11.61 -6.22
N GLU A 73 -2.36 -10.52 -6.97
CA GLU A 73 -1.17 -9.92 -7.55
C GLU A 73 -1.11 -8.47 -7.09
N ASN A 74 -0.07 -8.15 -6.32
CA ASN A 74 0.17 -6.81 -5.81
C ASN A 74 1.44 -6.26 -6.46
N ASN A 75 1.34 -5.07 -7.03
CA ASN A 75 2.46 -4.36 -7.64
C ASN A 75 2.36 -2.89 -7.24
N ASN A 76 3.31 -2.43 -6.43
CA ASN A 76 3.23 -1.12 -5.77
C ASN A 76 1.88 -0.92 -5.06
N GLU A 77 1.12 0.12 -5.40
CA GLU A 77 -0.21 0.38 -4.83
C GLU A 77 -1.34 -0.37 -5.54
N LYS A 78 -1.06 -1.08 -6.64
CA LYS A 78 -2.11 -1.79 -7.38
C LYS A 78 -2.27 -3.19 -6.83
N THR A 79 -3.51 -3.62 -6.69
CA THR A 79 -3.85 -5.00 -6.38
C THR A 79 -4.83 -5.55 -7.40
N ARG A 80 -4.65 -6.82 -7.72
CA ARG A 80 -5.53 -7.58 -8.59
C ARG A 80 -5.84 -8.91 -7.91
N PHE A 81 -7.10 -9.08 -7.53
CA PHE A 81 -7.61 -10.32 -6.96
C PHE A 81 -8.38 -11.10 -8.03
N GLU A 82 -7.98 -12.34 -8.28
CA GLU A 82 -8.61 -13.26 -9.23
C GLU A 82 -9.39 -14.35 -8.47
N ILE A 83 -10.60 -14.63 -8.94
CA ILE A 83 -11.34 -15.86 -8.69
C ILE A 83 -11.37 -16.61 -10.01
N ARG A 84 -10.58 -17.69 -10.10
CA ARG A 84 -10.46 -18.52 -11.31
C ARG A 84 -11.55 -19.57 -11.34
N LYS A 85 -11.83 -20.08 -12.54
CA LYS A 85 -12.74 -21.22 -12.76
C LYS A 85 -14.15 -20.95 -12.23
N ILE A 86 -14.65 -19.70 -12.39
CA ILE A 86 -15.98 -19.36 -11.89
C ILE A 86 -17.04 -20.22 -12.58
N GLN A 87 -18.06 -20.64 -11.82
CA GLN A 87 -19.09 -21.57 -12.30
C GLN A 87 -18.53 -22.87 -12.91
N ASN A 88 -17.39 -23.35 -12.38
CA ASN A 88 -16.65 -24.51 -12.88
C ASN A 88 -16.15 -24.39 -14.33
N ASN A 89 -16.13 -23.19 -14.92
CA ASN A 89 -15.61 -22.96 -16.27
C ASN A 89 -14.16 -22.46 -16.22
N PRO A 90 -13.16 -23.24 -16.67
CA PRO A 90 -11.75 -22.87 -16.58
C PRO A 90 -11.37 -21.65 -17.43
N ASN A 91 -12.23 -21.24 -18.35
CA ASN A 91 -12.00 -20.10 -19.24
C ASN A 91 -12.59 -18.80 -18.70
N LEU A 92 -13.26 -18.82 -17.55
CA LEU A 92 -13.84 -17.64 -16.92
C LEU A 92 -13.10 -17.31 -15.62
N THR A 93 -12.67 -16.07 -15.50
CA THR A 93 -12.02 -15.53 -14.29
C THR A 93 -12.70 -14.23 -13.89
N LEU A 94 -13.20 -14.17 -12.65
CA LEU A 94 -13.68 -12.92 -12.07
C LEU A 94 -12.50 -12.19 -11.44
N VAL A 95 -12.33 -10.93 -11.80
CA VAL A 95 -11.17 -10.13 -11.43
C VAL A 95 -11.62 -8.86 -10.72
N PHE A 96 -10.93 -8.51 -9.65
CA PHE A 96 -11.13 -7.28 -8.91
C PHE A 96 -9.81 -6.51 -8.88
N GLU A 97 -9.75 -5.42 -9.63
CA GLU A 97 -8.60 -4.51 -9.65
C GLU A 97 -8.87 -3.32 -8.73
N GLY A 98 -7.88 -2.89 -7.95
CA GLY A 98 -8.05 -1.73 -7.08
C GLY A 98 -6.73 -1.18 -6.55
N VAL A 99 -6.84 -0.24 -5.61
CA VAL A 99 -5.69 0.44 -5.01
C VAL A 99 -5.55 0.03 -3.54
N LEU A 100 -4.40 -0.54 -3.18
CA LEU A 100 -4.01 -0.87 -1.82
C LEU A 100 -3.74 0.39 -1.01
N ARG A 101 -4.29 0.40 0.20
CA ARG A 101 -4.05 1.44 1.20
C ARG A 101 -3.67 0.79 2.54
N PRO A 102 -2.51 1.15 3.11
CA PRO A 102 -2.16 0.70 4.44
C PRO A 102 -3.13 1.30 5.47
N VAL A 103 -3.55 0.47 6.43
CA VAL A 103 -4.39 0.88 7.58
C VAL A 103 -3.80 0.45 8.91
N GLY A 104 -2.58 -0.11 8.88
CA GLY A 104 -1.80 -0.54 10.03
C GLY A 104 -0.50 -1.22 9.57
N VAL A 105 0.36 -1.59 10.52
CA VAL A 105 1.74 -2.09 10.25
C VAL A 105 1.80 -3.27 9.27
N ASN A 106 0.79 -4.15 9.31
CA ASN A 106 0.66 -5.35 8.48
C ASN A 106 -0.76 -5.51 7.91
N ARG A 107 -1.52 -4.41 7.79
CA ARG A 107 -2.95 -4.43 7.46
C ARG A 107 -3.24 -3.47 6.32
N TYR A 108 -3.98 -3.95 5.33
CA TYR A 108 -4.24 -3.22 4.08
C TYR A 108 -5.72 -3.35 3.70
N LYS A 109 -6.26 -2.28 3.11
CA LYS A 109 -7.59 -2.25 2.49
C LYS A 109 -7.47 -1.87 1.03
N THR A 110 -8.44 -2.25 0.23
CA THR A 110 -8.53 -1.80 -1.17
C THR A 110 -9.54 -0.66 -1.33
N LYS A 111 -9.23 0.29 -2.21
CA LYS A 111 -10.15 1.35 -2.67
C LYS A 111 -10.30 1.31 -4.19
N ASN A 112 -11.34 1.96 -4.70
CA ASN A 112 -11.62 2.11 -6.13
C ASN A 112 -11.67 0.75 -6.85
N VAL A 113 -12.29 -0.24 -6.21
CA VAL A 113 -12.34 -1.60 -6.75
C VAL A 113 -13.21 -1.64 -8.00
N GLN A 114 -12.66 -2.20 -9.08
CA GLN A 114 -13.34 -2.43 -10.34
C GLN A 114 -13.44 -3.94 -10.59
N PRO A 115 -14.66 -4.50 -10.59
CA PRO A 115 -14.89 -5.88 -10.99
C PRO A 115 -14.94 -6.00 -12.51
N SER A 116 -14.30 -7.04 -13.04
CA SER A 116 -14.34 -7.40 -14.45
C SER A 116 -14.37 -8.92 -14.62
N LEU A 117 -15.04 -9.38 -15.66
CA LEU A 117 -14.98 -10.76 -16.13
C LEU A 117 -13.92 -10.86 -17.23
N GLU A 118 -12.92 -11.72 -17.01
CA GLU A 118 -11.96 -12.11 -18.04
C GLU A 118 -12.36 -13.46 -18.63
N VAL A 119 -12.41 -13.51 -19.96
CA VAL A 119 -12.80 -14.68 -20.75
C VAL A 119 -11.63 -15.09 -21.61
N ASN A 120 -11.12 -16.30 -21.41
CA ASN A 120 -10.15 -16.93 -22.32
C ASN A 120 -10.90 -17.51 -23.52
N LYS A 121 -10.69 -16.93 -24.70
CA LYS A 121 -11.42 -17.30 -25.92
C LYS A 121 -11.06 -18.69 -26.44
N LYS A 122 -9.87 -19.22 -26.14
CA LYS A 122 -9.41 -20.51 -26.67
C LYS A 122 -10.31 -21.69 -26.25
N GLY A 123 -11.05 -21.56 -25.15
CA GLY A 123 -11.94 -22.62 -24.65
C GLY A 123 -13.42 -22.24 -24.61
N VAL A 124 -13.83 -21.19 -25.31
CA VAL A 124 -15.22 -20.68 -25.30
C VAL A 124 -15.73 -20.56 -26.73
N SER A 125 -16.99 -20.93 -26.99
CA SER A 125 -17.59 -20.81 -28.31
C SER A 125 -17.82 -19.34 -28.70
N ASN A 126 -17.78 -19.07 -30.00
CA ASN A 126 -18.09 -17.73 -30.51
C ASN A 126 -19.50 -17.27 -30.15
N GLU A 127 -20.47 -18.19 -30.09
CA GLU A 127 -21.83 -17.90 -29.65
C GLU A 127 -21.85 -17.37 -28.21
N MET A 128 -21.17 -18.03 -27.28
CA MET A 128 -21.09 -17.58 -25.88
C MET A 128 -20.36 -16.23 -25.75
N ILE A 129 -19.30 -16.00 -26.55
CA ILE A 129 -18.61 -14.70 -26.58
C ILE A 129 -19.58 -13.59 -27.00
N GLU A 130 -20.35 -13.81 -28.06
CA GLU A 130 -21.31 -12.82 -28.56
C GLU A 130 -22.52 -12.63 -27.63
N GLU A 131 -22.94 -13.67 -26.91
CA GLU A 131 -23.93 -13.54 -25.84
C GLU A 131 -23.43 -12.68 -24.68
N LEU A 132 -22.21 -12.94 -24.20
CA LEU A 132 -21.61 -12.18 -23.09
C LEU A 132 -21.49 -10.68 -23.42
N LYS A 133 -21.19 -10.34 -24.68
CA LYS A 133 -21.14 -8.94 -25.15
C LYS A 133 -22.49 -8.23 -25.13
N LYS A 134 -23.61 -8.97 -25.23
CA LYS A 134 -24.97 -8.42 -25.25
C LYS A 134 -25.58 -8.26 -23.86
N ILE A 135 -25.00 -8.86 -22.83
CA ILE A 135 -25.49 -8.76 -21.45
C ILE A 135 -25.30 -7.32 -20.95
N LYS A 136 -26.41 -6.66 -20.58
CA LYS A 136 -26.45 -5.27 -20.08
C LYS A 136 -25.57 -4.96 -18.87
N PHE A 137 -25.19 -5.99 -18.11
CA PHE A 137 -24.36 -5.86 -16.91
C PHE A 137 -22.87 -5.71 -17.20
N TYR A 138 -22.48 -5.85 -18.47
CA TYR A 138 -21.08 -5.77 -18.90
C TYR A 138 -20.85 -4.66 -19.91
N GLN A 139 -19.65 -4.08 -19.84
CA GLN A 139 -19.11 -3.18 -20.85
C GLN A 139 -17.77 -3.73 -21.33
N LEU A 140 -17.60 -3.84 -22.65
CA LEU A 140 -16.35 -4.32 -23.25
C LEU A 140 -15.19 -3.35 -22.95
N LYS A 141 -14.15 -3.85 -22.26
CA LYS A 141 -12.91 -3.11 -21.96
C LYS A 141 -11.84 -3.39 -23.00
N SER A 142 -11.64 -4.65 -23.35
CA SER A 142 -10.67 -5.07 -24.36
C SER A 142 -11.08 -6.39 -24.99
N ASP A 143 -10.75 -6.55 -26.27
CA ASP A 143 -11.05 -7.75 -27.04
C ASP A 143 -9.88 -8.07 -27.97
N ASP A 144 -9.12 -9.12 -27.68
CA ASP A 144 -8.01 -9.57 -28.52
C ASP A 144 -8.20 -11.04 -28.96
N SER A 145 -7.21 -11.64 -29.63
CA SER A 145 -7.32 -13.01 -30.15
C SER A 145 -7.36 -14.09 -29.05
N GLU A 146 -6.85 -13.79 -27.85
CA GLU A 146 -6.73 -14.76 -26.76
C GLU A 146 -7.75 -14.50 -25.64
N LYS A 147 -8.02 -13.23 -25.32
CA LYS A 147 -8.86 -12.83 -24.19
C LYS A 147 -9.86 -11.74 -24.54
N MET A 148 -10.97 -11.77 -23.83
CA MET A 148 -11.95 -10.68 -23.76
C MET A 148 -12.08 -10.24 -22.31
N VAL A 149 -12.12 -8.94 -22.07
CA VAL A 149 -12.31 -8.36 -20.73
C VAL A 149 -13.58 -7.52 -20.73
N LEU A 150 -14.48 -7.85 -19.82
CA LEU A 150 -15.79 -7.24 -19.64
C LEU A 150 -15.85 -6.58 -18.26
N ASN A 151 -15.90 -5.25 -18.21
CA ASN A 151 -16.09 -4.53 -16.95
C ASN A 151 -17.55 -4.60 -16.51
N TYR A 152 -17.78 -4.68 -15.20
CA TYR A 152 -19.13 -4.53 -14.65
C TYR A 152 -19.61 -3.09 -14.84
N THR A 153 -20.86 -2.93 -15.29
CA THR A 153 -21.53 -1.62 -15.28
C THR A 153 -21.85 -1.17 -13.85
N GLU A 154 -22.17 0.11 -13.65
CA GLU A 154 -22.58 0.60 -12.33
C GLU A 154 -23.86 -0.07 -11.81
N GLU A 155 -24.78 -0.42 -12.72
CA GLU A 155 -25.98 -1.20 -12.39
C GLU A 155 -25.61 -2.60 -11.89
N ALA A 156 -24.72 -3.30 -12.61
CA ALA A 156 -24.23 -4.61 -12.21
C ALA A 156 -23.53 -4.55 -10.85
N LYS A 157 -22.72 -3.52 -10.59
CA LYS A 157 -22.05 -3.32 -9.30
C LYS A 157 -23.06 -3.13 -8.17
N LYS A 158 -24.12 -2.34 -8.38
CA LYS A 158 -25.17 -2.12 -7.37
C LYS A 158 -25.96 -3.39 -7.06
N GLU A 159 -26.26 -4.18 -8.09
CA GLU A 159 -27.02 -5.42 -7.95
C GLU A 159 -26.21 -6.54 -7.30
N ALA A 160 -24.96 -6.75 -7.76
CA ALA A 160 -24.08 -7.78 -7.22
C ALA A 160 -23.46 -7.40 -5.87
N PHE A 161 -23.24 -6.11 -5.60
CA PHE A 161 -22.53 -5.61 -4.41
C PHE A 161 -23.27 -4.44 -3.74
N PRO A 162 -24.48 -4.68 -3.19
CA PRO A 162 -25.29 -3.63 -2.59
C PRO A 162 -24.56 -2.93 -1.42
N ASN A 163 -24.87 -1.65 -1.21
CA ASN A 163 -24.36 -0.80 -0.12
C ASN A 163 -22.85 -0.49 -0.14
N ASN A 164 -22.25 -0.35 -1.33
CA ASN A 164 -20.81 -0.04 -1.50
C ASN A 164 -19.90 -0.99 -0.71
N GLN A 165 -20.29 -2.25 -0.58
CA GLN A 165 -19.51 -3.23 0.17
C GLN A 165 -18.27 -3.71 -0.59
N LEU A 166 -18.17 -3.44 -1.89
CA LEU A 166 -17.10 -3.94 -2.74
C LEU A 166 -15.71 -3.63 -2.19
N GLU A 167 -15.45 -2.42 -1.69
CA GLU A 167 -14.17 -2.08 -1.06
C GLU A 167 -13.95 -2.80 0.29
N LYS A 168 -15.03 -3.03 1.05
CA LYS A 168 -14.99 -3.71 2.35
C LYS A 168 -14.72 -5.21 2.22
N MET A 169 -14.84 -5.77 1.02
CA MET A 169 -14.58 -7.19 0.74
C MET A 169 -13.10 -7.53 0.71
N PHE A 170 -12.21 -6.53 0.57
CA PHE A 170 -10.78 -6.73 0.38
C PHE A 170 -10.00 -6.13 1.54
N TYR A 171 -9.86 -6.93 2.59
CA TYR A 171 -9.00 -6.63 3.73
C TYR A 171 -7.89 -7.67 3.82
N TYR A 172 -6.65 -7.21 3.66
CA TYR A 172 -5.46 -8.06 3.72
C TYR A 172 -4.72 -7.86 5.05
N GLU A 173 -4.27 -8.96 5.62
CA GLU A 173 -3.44 -8.98 6.82
C GLU A 173 -2.22 -9.88 6.57
N LEU A 174 -1.02 -9.33 6.72
CA LEU A 174 0.20 -10.13 6.64
C LEU A 174 0.42 -10.77 8.01
N VAL A 175 0.39 -12.10 8.06
CA VAL A 175 0.59 -12.87 9.29
C VAL A 175 1.93 -13.60 9.24
N PRO A 176 2.73 -13.58 10.32
CA PRO A 176 3.91 -14.42 10.42
C PRO A 176 3.47 -15.88 10.35
N SER A 177 4.17 -16.69 9.55
CA SER A 177 3.86 -18.12 9.47
C SER A 177 4.34 -18.84 10.72
N ASN A 178 3.52 -19.78 11.20
CA ASN A 178 3.87 -20.68 12.29
C ASN A 178 4.80 -21.82 11.84
N LYS A 179 5.16 -21.90 10.55
CA LYS A 179 6.08 -22.92 10.02
C LYS A 179 7.53 -22.51 10.26
N LYS A 180 8.38 -23.51 10.58
CA LYS A 180 9.84 -23.38 10.83
C LYS A 180 10.64 -22.61 9.76
N ASN A 181 10.08 -22.37 8.57
CA ASN A 181 10.76 -21.76 7.43
C ASN A 181 10.44 -20.26 7.25
N GLY A 182 9.66 -19.63 8.14
CA GLY A 182 9.61 -18.16 8.26
C GLY A 182 8.92 -17.35 7.16
N GLU A 183 8.37 -17.98 6.11
CA GLU A 183 7.68 -17.24 5.03
C GLU A 183 6.34 -16.69 5.50
N SER A 184 6.14 -15.37 5.45
CA SER A 184 4.87 -14.73 5.85
C SER A 184 3.71 -15.19 4.96
N GLN A 185 2.52 -15.37 5.54
CA GLN A 185 1.30 -15.66 4.78
C GLN A 185 0.45 -14.39 4.64
N LEU A 186 -0.20 -14.24 3.48
CA LEU A 186 -1.20 -13.20 3.29
C LEU A 186 -2.56 -13.76 3.63
N LYS A 187 -3.29 -13.08 4.51
CA LYS A 187 -4.64 -13.43 4.92
C LYS A 187 -5.62 -12.45 4.29
N LEU A 188 -6.53 -12.94 3.44
CA LEU A 188 -7.69 -12.16 2.99
C LEU A 188 -8.87 -12.46 3.91
N ARG A 189 -9.39 -11.42 4.56
CA ARG A 189 -10.65 -11.50 5.30
C ARG A 189 -11.76 -11.02 4.39
N ASN A 190 -12.66 -11.92 4.03
CA ASN A 190 -13.80 -11.64 3.17
C ASN A 190 -15.08 -12.11 3.89
N LYS A 191 -16.17 -11.35 3.76
CA LYS A 191 -17.46 -11.68 4.40
C LYS A 191 -18.57 -12.02 3.40
N THR A 192 -18.28 -12.13 2.11
CA THR A 192 -19.32 -12.04 1.07
C THR A 192 -19.28 -13.15 0.02
N PHE A 193 -18.12 -13.59 -0.47
CA PHE A 193 -18.07 -14.51 -1.63
C PHE A 193 -17.25 -15.79 -1.41
N ALA A 194 -16.65 -15.98 -0.23
CA ALA A 194 -15.85 -17.17 0.08
C ALA A 194 -15.92 -17.53 1.58
N LYS A 195 -15.06 -18.46 2.02
CA LYS A 195 -14.79 -18.70 3.45
C LYS A 195 -14.42 -17.36 4.12
N GLU A 196 -14.74 -17.21 5.41
CA GLU A 196 -14.47 -15.97 6.17
C GLU A 196 -12.99 -15.51 6.11
N THR A 197 -12.09 -16.45 5.83
CA THR A 197 -10.67 -16.21 5.68
C THR A 197 -10.11 -17.11 4.58
N ILE A 198 -9.32 -16.53 3.68
CA ILE A 198 -8.49 -17.25 2.71
C ILE A 198 -7.03 -16.96 3.03
N LEU A 199 -6.21 -18.02 3.04
CA LEU A 199 -4.77 -17.94 3.27
C LEU A 199 -4.01 -18.13 1.96
N PHE A 200 -3.03 -17.27 1.73
CA PHE A 200 -2.20 -17.30 0.53
C PHE A 200 -0.73 -17.44 0.92
N ASN A 201 -0.03 -18.20 0.09
CA ASN A 201 1.42 -18.27 0.12
C ASN A 201 1.97 -17.47 -1.06
N LYS A 202 3.15 -16.90 -0.86
CA LYS A 202 3.90 -16.20 -1.89
C LYS A 202 4.69 -17.20 -2.73
#